data_AF-A0A0G0WFF6-F1
#
_entry.id   AF-A0A0G0WFF6-F1
#
_cell.length_a   1.000
_cell.length_b   1.000
_cell.length_c   1.000
_cell.angle_alpha   90.00
_cell.angle_beta   90.00
_cell.angle_gamma   90.00
#
_symmetry.space_group_name_H-M   'P 1'
#
loop_
_entity.id
_entity.type
_entity.pdbx_description
1 polymer ?
#
loop_
_entity_poly.entity_id
_entity_poly.type
_entity_poly.pdbx_seq_one_letter_code
_entity_poly.pdbx_strand_id
1 'polypeptide(L)'
;MNNRSRLHRFALLTKRYKVVLALLFLLPWLLFSDTIHSYFSQDDFFHLRVVMDKNYQDIPSFFFSLQKEYAFYRPLSRETFNLLMYRSFGLNPLPFHLVNLLLVMIGGWLVFLVAQKLTKSSLTSLLAVVLYLFNSIHSIELYYLASVQTLLALLFLLLSLLFYLSSDDSLKKYLLSLSFFVLGLLSHEISIVMIGIIFCLEVTINNLRVWDKRLVKRLLPFAVIGLFYLASTSLFNRLPDQPVYQPVLSVKSMINTLSWYTLWVAGMPEFVVDFIGPKLTVNPNLMKWYGNFFRIALPTFLVGGLAITYFLVIFKNQLLKSNIFWFVALSYFISLLPFIFFPQHKSSYYLTLASVWFSILLALPLSWALEKQKVMKVFSLLAIIAFIVISYQTINLNKITYWAAKRASAAHVLLADVKEKYPSVDKGAVFYIKNDSNYPFIAKEWGSSSKQAFYILSGSDAFKLLFGDPTIQVYFEEMHPFPPSINKGKVIIYTAKFPY
;
A
#
# COMPACT_ATOMS: atom_id res chain seq x y z
N MET A 1 14.71 38.64 -19.48
CA MET A 1 15.14 38.78 -18.07
C MET A 1 15.40 37.41 -17.43
N ASN A 2 16.69 37.08 -17.40
CA ASN A 2 17.47 36.08 -16.65
C ASN A 2 16.90 34.73 -16.17
N ASN A 3 17.17 33.66 -16.95
CA ASN A 3 17.21 32.27 -16.50
C ASN A 3 18.31 31.99 -15.44
N ARG A 4 19.39 32.79 -15.41
CA ARG A 4 20.48 32.66 -14.43
C ARG A 4 20.06 33.01 -13.00
N SER A 5 19.16 33.97 -12.79
CA SER A 5 18.66 34.30 -11.44
C SER A 5 17.67 33.26 -10.89
N ARG A 6 16.94 32.55 -11.76
CA ARG A 6 16.08 31.41 -11.39
C ARG A 6 16.89 30.19 -10.97
N LEU A 7 17.92 29.82 -11.74
CA LEU A 7 18.84 28.74 -11.38
C LEU A 7 19.61 29.04 -10.08
N HIS A 8 20.00 30.29 -9.85
CA HIS A 8 20.69 30.68 -8.62
C HIS A 8 19.77 30.69 -7.39
N ARG A 9 18.48 31.08 -7.54
CA ARG A 9 17.47 30.89 -6.49
C ARG A 9 17.18 29.41 -6.21
N PHE A 10 17.12 28.56 -7.23
CA PHE A 10 16.98 27.11 -7.08
C PHE A 10 18.18 26.52 -6.32
N ALA A 11 19.41 26.96 -6.63
CA ALA A 11 20.63 26.53 -5.96
C ALA A 11 20.74 27.03 -4.49
N LEU A 12 20.36 28.27 -4.19
CA LEU A 12 20.36 28.81 -2.82
C LEU A 12 19.26 28.19 -1.94
N LEU A 13 18.09 27.88 -2.51
CA LEU A 13 17.06 27.06 -1.86
C LEU A 13 17.60 25.67 -1.50
N THR A 14 18.43 25.04 -2.34
CA THR A 14 18.91 23.69 -2.05
C THR A 14 19.79 23.56 -0.80
N LYS A 15 20.47 24.59 -0.28
CA LYS A 15 21.39 24.40 0.87
C LYS A 15 20.67 24.17 2.21
N ARG A 16 19.61 24.94 2.52
CA ARG A 16 18.77 24.75 3.72
C ARG A 16 17.81 23.57 3.56
N TYR A 17 17.29 23.35 2.35
CA TYR A 17 16.42 22.22 2.07
C TYR A 17 17.17 20.90 1.97
N LYS A 18 18.49 20.88 1.68
CA LYS A 18 19.29 19.64 1.72
C LYS A 18 19.31 19.01 3.10
N VAL A 19 19.47 19.80 4.16
CA VAL A 19 19.43 19.28 5.54
C VAL A 19 18.03 18.78 5.88
N VAL A 20 16.99 19.55 5.54
CA VAL A 20 15.61 19.15 5.77
C VAL A 20 15.25 17.89 4.99
N LEU A 21 15.66 17.79 3.72
CA LEU A 21 15.48 16.60 2.89
C LEU A 21 16.31 15.43 3.44
N ALA A 22 17.55 15.63 3.89
CA ALA A 22 18.33 14.56 4.52
C ALA A 22 17.64 14.04 5.78
N LEU A 23 17.14 14.93 6.64
CA LEU A 23 16.36 14.55 7.83
C LEU A 23 15.06 13.85 7.46
N LEU A 24 14.37 14.29 6.40
CA LEU A 24 13.18 13.61 5.88
C LEU A 24 13.46 12.21 5.35
N PHE A 25 14.70 11.93 4.93
CA PHE A 25 15.09 10.59 4.53
C PHE A 25 15.53 9.75 5.73
N LEU A 26 16.07 10.35 6.80
CA LEU A 26 16.49 9.62 8.00
C LEU A 26 15.34 9.28 8.96
N LEU A 27 14.37 10.19 9.14
CA LEU A 27 13.30 10.01 10.13
C LEU A 27 12.35 8.83 9.82
N PRO A 28 11.99 8.53 8.56
CA PRO A 28 11.21 7.34 8.23
C PRO A 28 11.91 6.04 8.63
N TRP A 29 13.25 5.95 8.54
CA TRP A 29 13.99 4.77 9.01
C TRP A 29 13.78 4.52 10.49
N LEU A 30 13.77 5.58 11.31
CA LEU A 30 13.52 5.47 12.74
C LEU A 30 12.05 5.10 13.01
N LEU A 31 11.14 5.75 12.29
CA LEU A 31 9.69 5.58 12.46
C LEU A 31 9.21 4.17 12.12
N PHE A 32 9.79 3.56 11.09
CA PHE A 32 9.42 2.23 10.59
C PHE A 32 10.45 1.14 10.91
N SER A 33 11.38 1.40 11.83
CA SER A 33 12.46 0.47 12.19
C SER A 33 11.96 -0.90 12.67
N ASP A 34 10.79 -1.01 13.30
CA ASP A 34 10.27 -2.32 13.70
C ASP A 34 9.76 -3.16 12.52
N THR A 35 9.43 -2.53 11.39
CA THR A 35 8.92 -3.24 10.21
C THR A 35 10.01 -4.09 9.56
N ILE A 36 11.28 -3.63 9.59
CA ILE A 36 12.40 -4.31 8.93
C ILE A 36 12.77 -5.67 9.54
N HIS A 37 12.25 -5.96 10.73
CA HIS A 37 12.43 -7.23 11.44
C HIS A 37 11.26 -8.20 11.28
N SER A 38 10.19 -7.80 10.56
CA SER A 38 9.05 -8.69 10.32
C SER A 38 9.43 -9.82 9.37
N TYR A 39 9.01 -11.04 9.67
CA TYR A 39 9.24 -12.19 8.78
C TYR A 39 8.25 -12.21 7.60
N PHE A 40 8.35 -13.20 6.71
CA PHE A 40 7.39 -13.40 5.63
C PHE A 40 6.07 -13.97 6.18
N SER A 41 4.95 -13.66 5.52
CA SER A 41 3.65 -14.22 5.86
C SER A 41 2.75 -14.43 4.64
N GLN A 42 1.94 -15.48 4.68
CA GLN A 42 0.84 -15.72 3.73
C GLN A 42 1.27 -15.49 2.25
N ASP A 43 0.76 -14.44 1.60
CA ASP A 43 0.93 -14.19 0.16
C ASP A 43 2.41 -13.97 -0.20
N ASP A 44 3.25 -13.57 0.76
CA ASP A 44 4.70 -13.48 0.58
C ASP A 44 5.29 -14.84 0.19
N PHE A 45 4.91 -15.91 0.91
CA PHE A 45 5.35 -17.27 0.57
C PHE A 45 4.80 -17.72 -0.77
N PHE A 46 3.56 -17.36 -1.09
CA PHE A 46 2.98 -17.66 -2.39
C PHE A 46 3.81 -17.06 -3.52
N HIS A 47 4.15 -15.76 -3.43
CA HIS A 47 4.91 -15.08 -4.46
C HIS A 47 6.33 -15.65 -4.62
N LEU A 48 7.01 -15.95 -3.52
CA LEU A 48 8.33 -16.56 -3.55
C LEU A 48 8.30 -18.00 -4.09
N ARG A 49 7.26 -18.78 -3.75
CA ARG A 49 7.11 -20.15 -4.24
C ARG A 49 6.85 -20.21 -5.74
N VAL A 50 6.13 -19.25 -6.34
CA VAL A 50 5.94 -19.20 -7.80
C VAL A 50 7.27 -19.12 -8.55
N VAL A 51 8.26 -18.43 -7.99
CA VAL A 51 9.55 -18.17 -8.66
C VAL A 51 10.68 -19.09 -8.16
N MET A 52 10.40 -19.99 -7.20
CA MET A 52 11.38 -20.86 -6.58
C MET A 52 12.17 -21.69 -7.59
N ASP A 53 11.52 -22.18 -8.64
CA ASP A 53 12.11 -23.04 -9.67
C ASP A 53 12.62 -22.25 -10.89
N LYS A 54 12.48 -20.92 -10.90
CA LYS A 54 12.80 -20.04 -12.04
C LYS A 54 14.17 -19.38 -11.91
N ASN A 55 14.85 -19.09 -13.01
CA ASN A 55 16.14 -18.42 -13.08
C ASN A 55 16.03 -17.07 -13.81
N TYR A 56 17.10 -16.27 -13.79
CA TYR A 56 17.11 -14.95 -14.46
C TYR A 56 16.81 -15.03 -15.97
N GLN A 57 17.12 -16.16 -16.61
CA GLN A 57 16.81 -16.41 -18.01
C GLN A 57 15.31 -16.57 -18.28
N ASP A 58 14.51 -16.87 -17.26
CA ASP A 58 13.06 -17.03 -17.38
C ASP A 58 12.31 -15.68 -17.34
N ILE A 59 12.98 -14.57 -17.00
CA ILE A 59 12.36 -13.24 -16.88
C ILE A 59 11.54 -12.86 -18.12
N PRO A 60 12.03 -13.01 -19.37
CA PRO A 60 11.23 -12.69 -20.54
C PRO A 60 9.91 -13.46 -20.59
N SER A 61 9.90 -14.73 -20.16
CA SER A 61 8.69 -15.57 -20.20
C SER A 61 7.56 -15.00 -19.36
N PHE A 62 7.87 -14.33 -18.24
CA PHE A 62 6.85 -13.73 -17.36
C PHE A 62 5.99 -12.69 -18.07
N PHE A 63 6.56 -11.98 -19.06
CA PHE A 63 5.87 -10.93 -19.82
C PHE A 63 5.08 -11.44 -21.02
N PHE A 64 5.18 -12.74 -21.35
CA PHE A 64 4.48 -13.36 -22.48
C PHE A 64 3.55 -14.49 -22.04
N SER A 65 3.73 -15.06 -20.84
CA SER A 65 2.88 -16.12 -20.31
C SER A 65 1.73 -15.55 -19.49
N LEU A 66 0.50 -15.69 -19.97
CA LEU A 66 -0.69 -15.52 -19.14
C LEU A 66 -0.86 -16.77 -18.28
N GLN A 67 -0.50 -16.67 -17.01
CA GLN A 67 -0.57 -17.80 -16.09
C GLN A 67 -2.03 -18.10 -15.72
N LYS A 68 -2.40 -19.39 -15.75
CA LYS A 68 -3.76 -19.87 -15.48
C LYS A 68 -4.02 -20.21 -14.01
N GLU A 69 -2.96 -20.30 -13.19
CA GLU A 69 -3.06 -20.78 -11.81
C GLU A 69 -3.60 -19.72 -10.84
N TYR A 70 -3.64 -18.44 -11.23
CA TYR A 70 -4.00 -17.34 -10.35
C TYR A 70 -4.54 -16.13 -11.14
N ALA A 71 -5.32 -15.28 -10.45
CA ALA A 71 -6.23 -14.32 -11.09
C ALA A 71 -5.64 -12.92 -11.41
N PHE A 72 -4.31 -12.76 -11.46
CA PHE A 72 -3.68 -11.46 -11.70
C PHE A 72 -2.37 -11.59 -12.49
N TYR A 73 -2.15 -10.65 -13.41
CA TYR A 73 -0.97 -10.59 -14.28
C TYR A 73 -0.10 -9.41 -13.87
N ARG A 74 0.97 -9.66 -13.10
CA ARG A 74 1.83 -8.60 -12.53
C ARG A 74 3.33 -8.93 -12.69
N PRO A 75 3.79 -9.18 -13.95
CA PRO A 75 5.10 -9.78 -14.23
C PRO A 75 6.29 -9.01 -13.67
N LEU A 76 6.17 -7.69 -13.51
CA LEU A 76 7.27 -6.85 -13.03
C LEU A 76 7.45 -6.95 -11.51
N SER A 77 6.37 -6.76 -10.76
CA SER A 77 6.41 -6.68 -9.30
C SER A 77 6.29 -8.03 -8.62
N ARG A 78 5.59 -8.99 -9.24
CA ARG A 78 5.27 -10.25 -8.58
C ARG A 78 6.20 -11.38 -9.00
N GLU A 79 6.54 -11.48 -10.28
CA GLU A 79 7.47 -12.50 -10.76
C GLU A 79 8.91 -11.94 -10.78
N THR A 80 9.16 -10.88 -11.54
CA THR A 80 10.53 -10.37 -11.76
C THR A 80 11.17 -9.89 -10.45
N PHE A 81 10.50 -9.03 -9.69
CA PHE A 81 11.03 -8.53 -8.41
C PHE A 81 11.27 -9.65 -7.41
N ASN A 82 10.29 -10.53 -7.18
CA ASN A 82 10.45 -11.63 -6.22
C ASN A 82 11.53 -12.62 -6.65
N LEU A 83 11.68 -12.89 -7.96
CA LEU A 83 12.77 -13.71 -8.46
C LEU A 83 14.14 -13.08 -8.14
N LEU A 84 14.30 -11.78 -8.43
CA LEU A 84 15.55 -11.05 -8.16
C LEU A 84 15.90 -11.11 -6.67
N MET A 85 14.92 -10.84 -5.80
CA MET A 85 15.13 -10.83 -4.36
C MET A 85 15.39 -12.24 -3.80
N TYR A 86 14.59 -13.23 -4.21
CA TYR A 86 14.74 -14.61 -3.75
C TYR A 86 16.07 -15.24 -4.19
N ARG A 87 16.49 -15.03 -5.45
CA ARG A 87 17.76 -15.56 -5.94
C ARG A 87 18.97 -14.90 -5.28
N SER A 88 18.86 -13.64 -4.88
CA SER A 88 19.96 -12.89 -4.27
C SER A 88 20.06 -13.10 -2.75
N PHE A 89 18.92 -13.26 -2.07
CA PHE A 89 18.86 -13.21 -0.60
C PHE A 89 18.13 -14.39 0.05
N GLY A 90 17.54 -15.30 -0.75
CA GLY A 90 16.77 -16.44 -0.23
C GLY A 90 15.62 -16.01 0.67
N LEU A 91 15.44 -16.71 1.79
CA LEU A 91 14.43 -16.41 2.83
C LEU A 91 14.96 -15.47 3.93
N ASN A 92 15.84 -14.52 3.57
CA ASN A 92 16.19 -13.42 4.45
C ASN A 92 15.22 -12.24 4.22
N PRO A 93 14.35 -11.86 5.18
CA PRO A 93 13.36 -10.80 4.98
C PRO A 93 13.97 -9.40 4.98
N LEU A 94 15.13 -9.19 5.61
CA LEU A 94 15.70 -7.85 5.81
C LEU A 94 15.89 -7.09 4.48
N PRO A 95 16.54 -7.65 3.43
CA PRO A 95 16.67 -6.96 2.15
C PRO A 95 15.33 -6.57 1.50
N PHE A 96 14.28 -7.37 1.66
CA PHE A 96 12.95 -7.07 1.11
C PHE A 96 12.35 -5.83 1.78
N HIS A 97 12.43 -5.75 3.10
CA HIS A 97 11.98 -4.57 3.85
C HIS A 97 12.79 -3.32 3.53
N LEU A 98 14.12 -3.44 3.40
CA LEU A 98 14.97 -2.31 3.03
C LEU A 98 14.59 -1.74 1.65
N VAL A 99 14.27 -2.61 0.69
CA VAL A 99 13.83 -2.18 -0.63
C VAL A 99 12.45 -1.54 -0.59
N ASN A 100 11.48 -2.11 0.13
CA ASN A 100 10.15 -1.50 0.27
C ASN A 100 10.21 -0.13 0.96
N LEU A 101 11.02 0.00 2.02
CA LEU A 101 11.24 1.28 2.69
C LEU A 101 11.93 2.30 1.78
N LEU A 102 12.92 1.87 0.99
CA LEU A 102 13.53 2.73 -0.02
C LEU A 102 12.50 3.18 -1.07
N LEU A 103 11.59 2.31 -1.50
CA LEU A 103 10.51 2.67 -2.43
C LEU A 103 9.55 3.71 -1.83
N VAL A 104 9.19 3.60 -0.55
CA VAL A 104 8.40 4.62 0.17
C VAL A 104 9.13 5.97 0.18
N MET A 105 10.43 5.95 0.48
CA MET A 105 11.24 7.18 0.54
C MET A 105 11.42 7.84 -0.83
N ILE A 106 11.68 7.05 -1.88
CA ILE A 106 11.69 7.54 -3.27
C ILE A 106 10.30 8.08 -3.64
N GLY A 107 9.23 7.39 -3.26
CA GLY A 107 7.85 7.85 -3.39
C GLY A 107 7.66 9.24 -2.80
N GLY A 108 8.08 9.47 -1.55
CA GLY A 108 7.99 10.78 -0.90
C GLY A 108 8.77 11.87 -1.63
N TRP A 109 9.94 11.55 -2.17
CA TRP A 109 10.67 12.49 -3.03
C TRP A 109 9.91 12.84 -4.32
N LEU A 110 9.29 11.86 -4.96
CA LEU A 110 8.46 12.11 -6.14
C LEU A 110 7.20 12.91 -5.78
N VAL A 111 6.60 12.70 -4.61
CA VAL A 111 5.51 13.54 -4.07
C VAL A 111 5.97 14.99 -3.93
N PHE A 112 7.15 15.24 -3.38
CA PHE A 112 7.74 16.58 -3.32
C PHE A 112 7.86 17.21 -4.71
N LEU A 113 8.38 16.47 -5.69
CA LEU A 113 8.53 16.98 -7.07
C LEU A 113 7.19 17.26 -7.76
N VAL A 114 6.19 16.39 -7.57
CA VAL A 114 4.83 16.59 -8.10
C VAL A 114 4.20 17.81 -7.47
N ALA A 115 4.22 17.91 -6.14
CA ALA A 115 3.72 19.08 -5.42
C ALA A 115 4.42 20.38 -5.85
N GLN A 116 5.74 20.34 -6.07
CA GLN A 116 6.52 21.50 -6.51
C GLN A 116 6.16 21.94 -7.93
N LYS A 117 5.91 20.99 -8.85
CA LYS A 117 5.48 21.30 -10.21
C LYS A 117 4.07 21.87 -10.26
N LEU A 118 3.15 21.32 -9.47
CA LEU A 118 1.74 21.74 -9.44
C LEU A 118 1.57 23.08 -8.73
N THR A 119 2.10 23.19 -7.51
CA THR A 119 1.84 24.33 -6.61
C THR A 119 2.81 25.48 -6.79
N LYS A 120 4.01 25.21 -7.31
CA LYS A 120 5.14 26.15 -7.39
C LYS A 120 5.54 26.73 -6.01
N SER A 121 5.11 26.11 -4.92
CA SER A 121 5.35 26.55 -3.54
C SER A 121 6.26 25.55 -2.82
N SER A 122 7.44 26.01 -2.40
CA SER A 122 8.39 25.18 -1.66
C SER A 122 7.84 24.76 -0.30
N LEU A 123 7.06 25.62 0.37
CA LEU A 123 6.46 25.31 1.67
C LEU A 123 5.38 24.24 1.52
N THR A 124 4.46 24.39 0.55
CA THR A 124 3.43 23.39 0.28
C THR A 124 4.05 22.05 -0.10
N SER A 125 5.09 22.06 -0.93
CA SER A 125 5.78 20.84 -1.37
C SER A 125 6.50 20.14 -0.22
N LEU A 126 7.14 20.92 0.66
CA LEU A 126 7.79 20.39 1.87
C LEU A 126 6.77 19.78 2.84
N LEU A 127 5.63 20.45 3.07
CA LEU A 127 4.57 19.89 3.91
C LEU A 127 3.96 18.63 3.30
N ALA A 128 3.77 18.59 1.98
CA ALA A 128 3.22 17.41 1.32
C ALA A 128 4.11 16.17 1.51
N VAL A 129 5.44 16.31 1.38
CA VAL A 129 6.35 15.18 1.62
C VAL A 129 6.44 14.79 3.10
N VAL A 130 6.39 15.75 4.02
CA VAL A 130 6.31 15.46 5.47
C VAL A 130 5.05 14.66 5.78
N LEU A 131 3.88 15.13 5.34
CA LEU A 131 2.60 14.47 5.60
C LEU A 131 2.52 13.08 4.95
N TYR A 132 3.13 12.91 3.77
CA TYR A 132 3.22 11.61 3.12
C TYR A 132 4.13 10.66 3.89
N LEU A 133 5.40 11.02 4.12
CA LEU A 133 6.38 10.12 4.76
C LEU A 133 6.02 9.74 6.20
N PHE A 134 5.30 10.61 6.92
CA PHE A 134 4.83 10.32 8.28
C PHE A 134 3.46 9.64 8.31
N ASN A 135 2.84 9.34 7.16
CA ASN A 135 1.54 8.70 7.13
C ASN A 135 1.61 7.26 7.66
N SER A 136 0.67 6.89 8.54
CA SER A 136 0.64 5.55 9.13
C SER A 136 0.37 4.43 8.14
N ILE A 137 -0.20 4.72 6.96
CA ILE A 137 -0.44 3.73 5.89
C ILE A 137 0.84 3.02 5.46
N HIS A 138 2.01 3.67 5.53
CA HIS A 138 3.28 3.04 5.17
C HIS A 138 3.65 1.89 6.09
N SER A 139 3.20 1.86 7.36
CA SER A 139 3.44 0.68 8.21
C SER A 139 2.73 -0.56 7.70
N ILE A 140 1.57 -0.40 7.07
CA ILE A 140 0.77 -1.49 6.50
C ILE A 140 1.48 -2.03 5.26
N GLU A 141 1.94 -1.14 4.39
CA GLU A 141 2.75 -1.49 3.21
C GLU A 141 4.06 -2.19 3.62
N LEU A 142 4.73 -1.71 4.65
CA LEU A 142 6.00 -2.30 5.08
C LEU A 142 5.84 -3.64 5.80
N TYR A 143 4.79 -3.84 6.60
CA TYR A 143 4.52 -5.15 7.21
C TYR A 143 4.07 -6.21 6.20
N TYR A 144 3.40 -5.80 5.13
CA TYR A 144 2.94 -6.71 4.08
C TYR A 144 3.88 -6.65 2.87
N LEU A 145 4.88 -7.52 2.80
CA LEU A 145 5.95 -7.42 1.80
C LEU A 145 5.45 -7.50 0.35
N ALA A 146 4.40 -8.29 0.09
CA ALA A 146 3.73 -8.34 -1.20
C ALA A 146 3.14 -6.99 -1.66
N SER A 147 2.99 -6.00 -0.77
CA SER A 147 2.60 -4.62 -1.13
C SER A 147 3.63 -3.93 -2.04
N VAL A 148 4.82 -4.49 -2.24
CA VAL A 148 5.80 -4.02 -3.24
C VAL A 148 5.15 -3.77 -4.62
N GLN A 149 4.09 -4.51 -4.93
CA GLN A 149 3.29 -4.35 -6.13
C GLN A 149 2.64 -2.96 -6.22
N THR A 150 2.04 -2.46 -5.14
CA THR A 150 1.45 -1.12 -5.10
C THR A 150 2.52 -0.03 -4.96
N LEU A 151 3.63 -0.30 -4.26
CA LEU A 151 4.77 0.63 -4.13
C LEU A 151 5.47 0.88 -5.48
N LEU A 152 5.74 -0.18 -6.26
CA LEU A 152 6.30 -0.07 -7.61
C LEU A 152 5.32 0.62 -8.56
N ALA A 153 4.03 0.27 -8.49
CA ALA A 153 3.00 0.96 -9.26
C ALA A 153 3.01 2.47 -8.94
N LEU A 154 3.01 2.84 -7.67
CA LEU A 154 3.11 4.25 -7.24
C LEU A 154 4.34 4.94 -7.83
N LEU A 155 5.52 4.34 -7.69
CA LEU A 155 6.78 4.87 -8.23
C LEU A 155 6.62 5.21 -9.72
N PHE A 156 6.15 4.24 -10.51
CA PHE A 156 6.00 4.40 -11.95
C PHE A 156 4.88 5.37 -12.32
N LEU A 157 3.78 5.41 -11.58
CA LEU A 157 2.72 6.39 -11.80
C LEU A 157 3.19 7.83 -11.53
N LEU A 158 3.94 8.07 -10.46
CA LEU A 158 4.48 9.39 -10.17
C LEU A 158 5.53 9.82 -11.22
N LEU A 159 6.40 8.90 -11.67
CA LEU A 159 7.31 9.16 -12.78
C LEU A 159 6.53 9.48 -14.07
N SER A 160 5.51 8.67 -14.38
CA SER A 160 4.63 8.88 -15.52
C SER A 160 4.03 10.29 -15.51
N LEU A 161 3.47 10.72 -14.37
CA LEU A 161 2.92 12.05 -14.18
C LEU A 161 3.97 13.16 -14.29
N LEU A 162 5.16 13.00 -13.70
CA LEU A 162 6.23 14.00 -13.75
C LEU A 162 6.75 14.23 -15.18
N PHE A 163 6.90 13.14 -15.95
CA PHE A 163 7.27 13.23 -17.36
C PHE A 163 6.14 13.83 -18.20
N TYR A 164 4.87 13.47 -17.91
CA TYR A 164 3.70 14.07 -18.55
C TYR A 164 3.63 15.58 -18.34
N LEU A 165 3.76 16.04 -17.08
CA LEU A 165 3.84 17.45 -16.68
C LEU A 165 5.02 18.21 -17.29
N SER A 166 5.95 17.50 -17.91
CA SER A 166 7.13 18.09 -18.56
C SER A 166 7.12 17.90 -20.08
N SER A 167 6.03 17.35 -20.63
CA SER A 167 5.97 16.81 -21.98
C SER A 167 5.54 17.80 -23.05
N ASP A 168 5.10 19.01 -22.69
CA ASP A 168 4.51 20.04 -23.57
C ASP A 168 4.79 19.85 -25.07
N ASP A 169 6.05 20.07 -25.49
CA ASP A 169 6.51 19.89 -26.88
C ASP A 169 7.56 18.77 -27.04
N SER A 170 7.74 17.94 -26.02
CA SER A 170 8.76 16.89 -26.00
C SER A 170 8.14 15.49 -26.13
N LEU A 171 8.13 14.99 -27.37
CA LEU A 171 7.71 13.61 -27.67
C LEU A 171 8.46 12.59 -26.81
N LYS A 172 9.78 12.77 -26.60
CA LYS A 172 10.58 11.90 -25.74
C LYS A 172 10.01 11.79 -24.33
N LYS A 173 9.64 12.92 -23.70
CA LYS A 173 9.09 12.92 -22.34
C LYS A 173 7.67 12.35 -22.31
N TYR A 174 6.86 12.61 -23.33
CA TYR A 174 5.55 11.97 -23.48
C TYR A 174 5.67 10.43 -23.59
N LEU A 175 6.60 9.94 -24.41
CA LEU A 175 6.88 8.50 -24.54
C LEU A 175 7.43 7.90 -23.25
N LEU A 176 8.28 8.62 -22.51
CA LEU A 176 8.71 8.20 -21.16
C LEU A 176 7.52 8.10 -20.21
N SER A 177 6.59 9.05 -20.25
CA SER A 177 5.36 9.00 -19.44
C SER A 177 4.51 7.76 -19.74
N LEU A 178 4.31 7.45 -21.03
CA LEU A 178 3.62 6.23 -21.46
C LEU A 178 4.37 4.97 -21.03
N SER A 179 5.70 4.95 -21.16
CA SER A 179 6.54 3.81 -20.76
C SER A 179 6.41 3.53 -19.27
N PHE A 180 6.46 4.57 -18.43
CA PHE A 180 6.25 4.42 -16.99
C PHE A 180 4.81 4.03 -16.65
N PHE A 181 3.81 4.50 -17.38
CA PHE A 181 2.44 4.02 -17.21
C PHE A 181 2.31 2.51 -17.49
N VAL A 182 2.96 2.01 -18.55
CA VAL A 182 3.04 0.56 -18.84
C VAL A 182 3.74 -0.19 -17.71
N LEU A 183 4.88 0.29 -17.21
CA LEU A 183 5.56 -0.34 -16.07
C LEU A 183 4.67 -0.35 -14.82
N GLY A 184 3.88 0.70 -14.60
CA GLY A 184 2.87 0.76 -13.56
C GLY A 184 1.82 -0.34 -13.70
N LEU A 185 1.24 -0.52 -14.89
CA LEU A 185 0.27 -1.59 -15.17
C LEU A 185 0.88 -2.98 -14.98
N LEU A 186 2.11 -3.20 -15.44
CA LEU A 186 2.85 -4.46 -15.26
C LEU A 186 3.24 -4.73 -13.80
N SER A 187 3.15 -3.72 -12.92
CA SER A 187 3.36 -3.85 -11.48
C SER A 187 2.04 -4.09 -10.74
N HIS A 188 0.98 -3.36 -11.10
CA HIS A 188 -0.33 -3.50 -10.48
C HIS A 188 -1.40 -2.84 -11.36
N GLU A 189 -2.55 -3.52 -11.54
CA GLU A 189 -3.65 -3.08 -12.39
C GLU A 189 -4.29 -1.76 -11.94
N ILE A 190 -4.17 -1.41 -10.65
CA ILE A 190 -4.58 -0.11 -10.07
C ILE A 190 -4.03 1.07 -10.88
N SER A 191 -2.89 0.89 -11.56
CA SER A 191 -2.28 1.92 -12.39
C SER A 191 -3.20 2.48 -13.47
N ILE A 192 -4.25 1.75 -13.86
CA ILE A 192 -5.29 2.21 -14.78
C ILE A 192 -5.89 3.58 -14.40
N VAL A 193 -5.92 3.92 -13.10
CA VAL A 193 -6.43 5.21 -12.61
C VAL A 193 -5.67 6.42 -13.15
N MET A 194 -4.44 6.23 -13.67
CA MET A 194 -3.67 7.29 -14.31
C MET A 194 -4.39 7.93 -15.50
N ILE A 195 -5.22 7.17 -16.23
CA ILE A 195 -6.06 7.71 -17.31
C ILE A 195 -6.97 8.81 -16.75
N GLY A 196 -7.64 8.53 -15.62
CA GLY A 196 -8.50 9.50 -14.94
C GLY A 196 -7.71 10.69 -14.38
N ILE A 197 -6.51 10.46 -13.84
CA ILE A 197 -5.64 11.53 -13.31
C ILE A 197 -5.18 12.47 -14.44
N ILE A 198 -4.74 11.95 -15.58
CA ILE A 198 -4.34 12.77 -16.73
C ILE A 198 -5.53 13.53 -17.30
N PHE A 199 -6.69 12.87 -17.42
CA PHE A 199 -7.93 13.54 -17.82
C PHE A 199 -8.26 14.71 -16.88
N CYS A 200 -8.21 14.46 -15.57
CA CYS A 200 -8.47 15.48 -14.56
C CYS A 200 -7.47 16.63 -14.66
N LEU A 201 -6.18 16.34 -14.85
CA LEU A 201 -5.13 17.33 -15.03
C LEU A 201 -5.42 18.25 -16.23
N GLU A 202 -5.73 17.66 -17.38
CA GLU A 202 -5.97 18.42 -18.61
C GLU A 202 -7.22 19.31 -18.51
N VAL A 203 -8.29 18.83 -17.86
CA VAL A 203 -9.52 19.61 -17.68
C VAL A 203 -9.35 20.72 -16.64
N THR A 204 -8.69 20.44 -15.51
CA THR A 204 -8.59 21.39 -14.39
C THR A 204 -7.40 22.34 -14.51
N ILE A 205 -6.19 21.82 -14.73
CA ILE A 205 -4.96 22.62 -14.77
C ILE A 205 -4.79 23.28 -16.14
N ASN A 206 -4.98 22.52 -17.23
CA ASN A 206 -4.80 23.03 -18.59
C ASN A 206 -6.09 23.64 -19.17
N ASN A 207 -7.21 23.61 -18.44
CA ASN A 207 -8.50 24.19 -18.82
C ASN A 207 -9.01 23.70 -20.19
N LEU A 208 -8.68 22.46 -20.58
CA LEU A 208 -9.23 21.86 -21.78
C LEU A 208 -10.69 21.46 -21.57
N ARG A 209 -11.51 21.59 -22.62
CA ARG A 209 -12.88 21.07 -22.61
C ARG A 209 -12.86 19.53 -22.74
N VAL A 210 -13.86 18.86 -22.18
CA VAL A 210 -13.98 17.38 -22.16
C VAL A 210 -13.92 16.75 -23.56
N TRP A 211 -14.31 17.49 -24.60
CA TRP A 211 -14.31 17.04 -26.00
C TRP A 211 -13.26 17.74 -26.87
N ASP A 212 -12.26 18.40 -26.27
CA ASP A 212 -11.17 19.02 -27.01
C ASP A 212 -10.33 17.95 -27.73
N LYS A 213 -10.09 18.12 -29.03
CA LYS A 213 -9.27 17.18 -29.83
C LYS A 213 -7.86 16.98 -29.24
N ARG A 214 -7.29 17.99 -28.59
CA ARG A 214 -5.98 17.90 -27.92
C ARG A 214 -6.02 16.98 -26.70
N LEU A 215 -7.08 17.07 -25.89
CA LEU A 215 -7.31 16.17 -24.76
C LEU A 215 -7.40 14.73 -25.26
N VAL A 216 -8.26 14.47 -26.26
CA VAL A 216 -8.44 13.14 -26.83
C VAL A 216 -7.12 12.61 -27.37
N LYS A 217 -6.37 13.39 -28.15
CA LYS A 217 -5.08 12.97 -28.72
C LYS A 217 -4.05 12.61 -27.65
N ARG A 218 -4.01 13.36 -26.54
CA ARG A 218 -3.07 13.11 -25.43
C ARG A 218 -3.48 11.93 -24.55
N LEU A 219 -4.77 11.71 -24.37
CA LEU A 219 -5.32 10.66 -23.51
C LEU A 219 -5.45 9.30 -24.23
N LEU A 220 -5.70 9.31 -25.54
CA LEU A 220 -5.99 8.10 -26.31
C LEU A 220 -4.92 7.02 -26.16
N PRO A 221 -3.59 7.30 -26.23
CA PRO A 221 -2.58 6.27 -26.03
C PRO A 221 -2.63 5.63 -24.64
N PHE A 222 -2.87 6.42 -23.57
CA PHE A 222 -3.06 5.87 -22.21
C PHE A 222 -4.30 5.00 -22.13
N ALA A 223 -5.42 5.47 -22.72
CA ALA A 223 -6.68 4.73 -22.72
C ALA A 223 -6.56 3.40 -23.48
N VAL A 224 -5.96 3.42 -24.67
CA VAL A 224 -5.76 2.21 -25.49
C VAL A 224 -4.88 1.19 -24.75
N ILE A 225 -3.74 1.62 -24.20
CA ILE A 225 -2.84 0.75 -23.44
C ILE A 225 -3.55 0.16 -22.21
N GLY A 226 -4.25 1.00 -21.45
CA GLY A 226 -4.94 0.58 -20.24
C GLY A 226 -6.10 -0.38 -20.51
N LEU A 227 -6.94 -0.08 -21.50
CA LEU A 227 -8.04 -0.94 -21.90
C LEU A 227 -7.55 -2.27 -22.50
N PHE A 228 -6.46 -2.23 -23.28
CA PHE A 228 -5.82 -3.45 -23.78
C PHE A 228 -5.33 -4.33 -22.63
N TYR A 229 -4.65 -3.74 -21.65
CA TYR A 229 -4.21 -4.46 -20.45
C TYR A 229 -5.40 -5.08 -19.69
N LEU A 230 -6.47 -4.32 -19.44
CA LEU A 230 -7.67 -4.84 -18.78
C LEU A 230 -8.33 -5.98 -19.57
N ALA A 231 -8.54 -5.79 -20.88
CA ALA A 231 -9.11 -6.83 -21.73
C ALA A 231 -8.24 -8.11 -21.71
N SER A 232 -6.93 -7.96 -21.83
CA SER A 232 -5.98 -9.07 -21.81
C SER A 232 -5.94 -9.85 -20.50
N THR A 233 -6.33 -9.23 -19.38
CA THR A 233 -6.33 -9.88 -18.06
C THR A 233 -7.73 -10.41 -17.69
N SER A 234 -8.79 -9.69 -18.03
CA SER A 234 -10.18 -10.12 -17.78
C SER A 234 -10.63 -11.30 -18.64
N LEU A 235 -10.07 -11.48 -19.85
CA LEU A 235 -10.40 -12.63 -20.70
C LEU A 235 -9.94 -13.98 -20.11
N PHE A 236 -8.96 -13.96 -19.20
CA PHE A 236 -8.34 -15.16 -18.65
C PHE A 236 -8.66 -15.37 -17.16
N ASN A 237 -9.10 -14.32 -16.47
CA ASN A 237 -9.44 -14.36 -15.05
C ASN A 237 -10.95 -14.39 -14.86
N ARG A 238 -11.44 -15.40 -14.14
CA ARG A 238 -12.83 -15.38 -13.65
C ARG A 238 -12.93 -14.39 -12.50
N LEU A 239 -14.05 -13.66 -12.44
CA LEU A 239 -14.35 -12.81 -11.30
C LEU A 239 -14.46 -13.68 -10.03
N PRO A 240 -14.02 -13.19 -8.87
CA PRO A 240 -14.15 -13.95 -7.64
C PRO A 240 -15.63 -14.14 -7.27
N ASP A 241 -16.03 -15.39 -7.01
CA ASP A 241 -17.41 -15.71 -6.62
C ASP A 241 -17.70 -15.44 -5.13
N GLN A 242 -16.67 -15.10 -4.34
CA GLN A 242 -16.86 -14.91 -2.90
C GLN A 242 -17.67 -13.63 -2.60
N PRO A 243 -18.59 -13.66 -1.61
CA PRO A 243 -19.45 -12.52 -1.29
C PRO A 243 -18.70 -11.22 -0.97
N VAL A 244 -17.49 -11.31 -0.40
CA VAL A 244 -16.68 -10.15 -0.04
C VAL A 244 -16.22 -9.33 -1.25
N TYR A 245 -16.11 -9.96 -2.43
CA TYR A 245 -15.71 -9.31 -3.68
C TYR A 245 -16.88 -8.85 -4.54
N GLN A 246 -18.12 -8.89 -4.02
CA GLN A 246 -19.28 -8.43 -4.78
C GLN A 246 -19.44 -6.91 -4.69
N PRO A 247 -19.57 -6.20 -5.83
CA PRO A 247 -19.70 -4.74 -5.83
C PRO A 247 -21.08 -4.31 -5.33
N VAL A 248 -21.12 -3.19 -4.60
CA VAL A 248 -22.35 -2.56 -4.10
C VAL A 248 -22.46 -1.14 -4.67
N LEU A 249 -23.39 -0.95 -5.60
CA LEU A 249 -23.61 0.33 -6.32
C LEU A 249 -24.49 1.32 -5.54
N SER A 250 -24.48 1.26 -4.21
CA SER A 250 -25.25 2.18 -3.36
C SER A 250 -24.40 3.40 -3.00
N VAL A 251 -24.92 4.60 -3.28
CA VAL A 251 -24.28 5.88 -2.91
C VAL A 251 -23.94 5.93 -1.42
N LYS A 252 -24.84 5.47 -0.55
CA LYS A 252 -24.60 5.41 0.91
C LYS A 252 -23.40 4.52 1.25
N SER A 253 -23.28 3.37 0.58
CA SER A 253 -22.19 2.42 0.80
C SER A 253 -20.86 2.96 0.27
N MET A 254 -20.89 3.62 -0.89
CA MET A 254 -19.71 4.28 -1.47
C MET A 254 -19.20 5.41 -0.58
N ILE A 255 -20.11 6.26 -0.05
CA ILE A 255 -19.75 7.31 0.90
C ILE A 255 -19.14 6.71 2.16
N ASN A 256 -19.76 5.67 2.74
CA ASN A 256 -19.23 5.01 3.92
C ASN A 256 -17.81 4.44 3.69
N THR A 257 -17.61 3.77 2.54
CA THR A 257 -16.31 3.21 2.17
C THR A 257 -15.26 4.30 1.97
N LEU A 258 -15.60 5.38 1.27
CA LEU A 258 -14.74 6.55 1.11
C LEU A 258 -14.42 7.23 2.45
N SER A 259 -15.39 7.30 3.37
CA SER A 259 -15.17 7.84 4.71
C SER A 259 -14.14 7.01 5.47
N TRP A 260 -14.22 5.68 5.43
CA TRP A 260 -13.23 4.81 6.06
C TRP A 260 -11.83 4.99 5.50
N TYR A 261 -11.68 5.00 4.17
CA TYR A 261 -10.39 5.30 3.54
C TYR A 261 -9.84 6.66 3.96
N THR A 262 -10.71 7.66 4.08
CA THR A 262 -10.32 9.02 4.52
C THR A 262 -9.91 9.05 5.99
N LEU A 263 -10.59 8.30 6.86
CA LEU A 263 -10.22 8.18 8.27
C LEU A 263 -8.86 7.46 8.42
N TRP A 264 -8.64 6.38 7.66
CA TRP A 264 -7.40 5.61 7.70
C TRP A 264 -6.20 6.41 7.23
N VAL A 265 -6.31 7.11 6.09
CA VAL A 265 -5.22 7.97 5.60
C VAL A 265 -5.00 9.20 6.49
N ALA A 266 -6.00 9.62 7.26
CA ALA A 266 -5.88 10.65 8.30
C ALA A 266 -5.25 10.14 9.62
N GLY A 267 -4.91 8.86 9.69
CA GLY A 267 -4.20 8.26 10.81
C GLY A 267 -5.03 7.35 11.71
N MET A 268 -6.33 7.14 11.45
CA MET A 268 -7.13 6.17 12.22
C MET A 268 -6.67 4.72 11.91
N PRO A 269 -6.49 3.84 12.90
CA PRO A 269 -6.13 2.45 12.63
C PRO A 269 -7.21 1.67 11.86
N GLU A 270 -6.79 0.71 11.01
CA GLU A 270 -7.70 -0.08 10.16
C GLU A 270 -8.75 -0.83 10.97
N PHE A 271 -8.32 -1.53 12.03
CA PHE A 271 -9.18 -2.39 12.87
C PHE A 271 -10.35 -1.64 13.53
N VAL A 272 -10.31 -0.31 13.61
CA VAL A 272 -11.40 0.49 14.22
C VAL A 272 -12.71 0.25 13.49
N VAL A 273 -12.69 -0.06 12.20
CA VAL A 273 -13.89 -0.40 11.42
C VAL A 273 -14.69 -1.55 12.03
N ASP A 274 -14.00 -2.53 12.62
CA ASP A 274 -14.61 -3.73 13.20
C ASP A 274 -15.37 -3.44 14.51
N PHE A 275 -15.14 -2.26 15.09
CA PHE A 275 -15.76 -1.83 16.34
C PHE A 275 -16.87 -0.80 16.16
N ILE A 276 -17.13 -0.35 14.92
CA ILE A 276 -18.16 0.66 14.64
C ILE A 276 -19.31 0.03 13.86
N GLY A 277 -20.46 -0.08 14.53
CA GLY A 277 -21.67 -0.66 13.94
C GLY A 277 -22.37 0.27 12.93
N PRO A 278 -23.37 -0.23 12.17
CA PRO A 278 -24.04 0.49 11.09
C PRO A 278 -24.73 1.81 11.47
N LYS A 279 -25.04 2.00 12.77
CA LYS A 279 -25.64 3.23 13.33
C LYS A 279 -24.61 4.08 14.10
N LEU A 280 -23.32 3.94 13.79
CA LEU A 280 -22.20 4.55 14.53
C LEU A 280 -22.15 4.15 16.01
N THR A 281 -22.73 2.98 16.33
CA THR A 281 -22.67 2.40 17.67
C THR A 281 -21.26 1.85 17.90
N VAL A 282 -20.58 2.36 18.93
CA VAL A 282 -19.23 1.91 19.30
C VAL A 282 -19.34 0.65 20.14
N ASN A 283 -18.67 -0.42 19.72
CA ASN A 283 -18.52 -1.64 20.51
C ASN A 283 -17.68 -1.33 21.77
N PRO A 284 -18.18 -1.57 23.00
CA PRO A 284 -17.46 -1.28 24.24
C PRO A 284 -16.09 -1.98 24.36
N ASN A 285 -15.90 -3.11 23.66
CA ASN A 285 -14.62 -3.82 23.63
C ASN A 285 -13.49 -2.97 23.04
N LEU A 286 -13.80 -1.96 22.20
CA LEU A 286 -12.79 -1.03 21.68
C LEU A 286 -12.06 -0.32 22.82
N MET A 287 -12.83 0.24 23.76
CA MET A 287 -12.27 0.97 24.89
C MET A 287 -11.67 0.03 25.93
N LYS A 288 -12.21 -1.18 26.07
CA LYS A 288 -11.66 -2.23 26.95
C LYS A 288 -10.25 -2.63 26.55
N TRP A 289 -10.01 -2.91 25.27
CA TRP A 289 -8.73 -3.44 24.79
C TRP A 289 -7.76 -2.36 24.34
N TYR A 290 -8.26 -1.24 23.80
CA TYR A 290 -7.44 -0.20 23.18
C TYR A 290 -7.64 1.19 23.82
N GLY A 291 -8.25 1.28 25.00
CA GLY A 291 -8.55 2.56 25.63
C GLY A 291 -7.34 3.45 25.89
N ASN A 292 -6.18 2.86 26.23
CA ASN A 292 -4.94 3.62 26.41
C ASN A 292 -4.49 4.33 25.13
N PHE A 293 -4.64 3.69 23.97
CA PHE A 293 -4.37 4.33 22.68
C PHE A 293 -5.36 5.48 22.43
N PHE A 294 -6.66 5.26 22.65
CA PHE A 294 -7.69 6.28 22.40
C PHE A 294 -7.62 7.49 23.32
N ARG A 295 -7.06 7.35 24.54
CA ARG A 295 -6.80 8.50 25.44
C ARG A 295 -5.90 9.56 24.81
N ILE A 296 -4.99 9.17 23.92
CA ILE A 296 -4.09 10.08 23.20
C ILE A 296 -4.62 10.32 21.78
N ALA A 297 -5.01 9.25 21.08
CA ALA A 297 -5.41 9.30 19.69
C ALA A 297 -6.65 10.17 19.46
N LEU A 298 -7.70 10.03 20.29
CA LEU A 298 -8.95 10.76 20.08
C LEU A 298 -8.79 12.29 20.25
N PRO A 299 -8.22 12.82 21.35
CA PRO A 299 -7.98 14.27 21.45
C PRO A 299 -7.09 14.79 20.33
N THR A 300 -6.05 14.05 19.96
CA THR A 300 -5.13 14.42 18.87
C THR A 300 -5.86 14.51 17.53
N PHE A 301 -6.67 13.50 17.21
CA PHE A 301 -7.47 13.46 15.99
C PHE A 301 -8.48 14.61 15.95
N LEU A 302 -9.14 14.93 17.07
CA LEU A 302 -10.08 16.05 17.18
C LEU A 302 -9.39 17.40 16.99
N VAL A 303 -8.23 17.63 17.63
CA VAL A 303 -7.46 18.88 17.45
C VAL A 303 -7.05 19.06 16.00
N GLY A 304 -6.49 18.02 15.36
CA GLY A 304 -6.12 18.06 13.95
C GLY A 304 -7.32 18.30 13.03
N GLY A 305 -8.42 17.56 13.25
CA GLY A 305 -9.65 17.66 12.47
C GLY A 305 -10.32 19.03 12.59
N LEU A 306 -10.39 19.60 13.79
CA LEU A 306 -10.94 20.94 14.03
C LEU A 306 -10.08 22.02 13.38
N ALA A 307 -8.75 21.93 13.48
CA ALA A 307 -7.84 22.87 12.84
C ALA A 307 -7.95 22.83 11.30
N ILE A 308 -8.01 21.64 10.71
CA ILE A 308 -8.22 21.47 9.27
C ILE A 308 -9.59 22.03 8.86
N THR A 309 -10.64 21.70 9.59
CA THR A 309 -12.00 22.20 9.31
C THR A 309 -12.06 23.73 9.36
N TYR A 310 -11.43 24.34 10.37
CA TYR A 310 -11.29 25.79 10.47
C TYR A 310 -10.60 26.39 9.23
N PHE A 311 -9.53 25.80 8.73
CA PHE A 311 -8.86 26.27 7.53
C PHE A 311 -9.67 26.05 6.24
N LEU A 312 -10.40 24.94 6.13
CA LEU A 312 -11.30 24.72 5.00
C LEU A 312 -12.41 25.78 4.94
N VAL A 313 -12.92 26.21 6.10
CA VAL A 313 -13.92 27.29 6.19
C VAL A 313 -13.31 28.64 5.81
N ILE A 314 -12.18 29.02 6.40
CA ILE A 314 -11.54 30.33 6.14
C ILE A 314 -11.05 30.46 4.69
N PHE A 315 -10.44 29.41 4.15
CA PHE A 315 -9.91 29.41 2.79
C PHE A 315 -10.92 28.90 1.75
N LYS A 316 -12.20 28.70 2.10
CA LYS A 316 -13.23 28.15 1.19
C LYS A 316 -13.20 28.81 -0.18
N ASN A 317 -13.24 30.14 -0.23
CA ASN A 317 -13.27 30.88 -1.50
C ASN A 317 -11.97 30.73 -2.31
N GLN A 318 -10.83 30.63 -1.63
CA GLN A 318 -9.53 30.41 -2.27
C GLN A 318 -9.40 28.98 -2.80
N LEU A 319 -9.88 27.98 -2.05
CA LEU A 319 -9.91 26.58 -2.45
C LEU A 319 -10.83 26.37 -3.65
N LEU A 320 -12.07 26.88 -3.60
CA LEU A 320 -13.05 26.71 -4.67
C LEU A 320 -12.62 27.35 -6.00
N LYS A 321 -11.79 28.40 -5.95
CA LYS A 321 -11.21 29.05 -7.15
C LYS A 321 -9.89 28.43 -7.61
N SER A 322 -9.32 27.52 -6.84
CA SER A 322 -8.02 26.91 -7.14
C SER A 322 -8.18 25.68 -8.02
N ASN A 323 -7.71 25.76 -9.26
CA ASN A 323 -7.67 24.60 -10.15
C ASN A 323 -6.81 23.45 -9.58
N ILE A 324 -5.76 23.79 -8.83
CA ILE A 324 -4.90 22.79 -8.16
C ILE A 324 -5.68 22.05 -7.07
N PHE A 325 -6.51 22.76 -6.30
CA PHE A 325 -7.34 22.11 -5.28
C PHE A 325 -8.28 21.08 -5.93
N TRP A 326 -8.98 21.47 -7.00
CA TRP A 326 -9.88 20.55 -7.71
C TRP A 326 -9.15 19.38 -8.35
N PHE A 327 -8.00 19.62 -8.98
CA PHE A 327 -7.16 18.56 -9.51
C PHE A 327 -6.79 17.52 -8.45
N VAL A 328 -6.29 17.98 -7.30
CA VAL A 328 -5.82 17.10 -6.22
C VAL A 328 -7.00 16.38 -5.55
N ALA A 329 -8.10 17.08 -5.28
CA ALA A 329 -9.29 16.48 -4.67
C ALA A 329 -9.94 15.41 -5.56
N LEU A 330 -10.05 15.67 -6.86
CA LEU A 330 -10.55 14.69 -7.83
C LEU A 330 -9.57 13.54 -8.00
N SER A 331 -8.25 13.78 -8.01
CA SER A 331 -7.25 12.72 -8.12
C SER A 331 -7.24 11.80 -6.90
N TYR A 332 -7.51 12.32 -5.70
CA TYR A 332 -7.75 11.51 -4.49
C TYR A 332 -8.94 10.56 -4.70
N PHE A 333 -10.07 11.08 -5.17
CA PHE A 333 -11.26 10.27 -5.44
C PHE A 333 -11.02 9.23 -6.55
N ILE A 334 -10.39 9.63 -7.67
CA ILE A 334 -10.07 8.75 -8.79
C ILE A 334 -9.16 7.60 -8.35
N SER A 335 -8.21 7.86 -7.46
CA SER A 335 -7.31 6.82 -6.93
C SER A 335 -8.06 5.77 -6.11
N LEU A 336 -9.20 6.13 -5.51
CA LEU A 336 -10.04 5.21 -4.72
C LEU A 336 -11.21 4.63 -5.49
N LEU A 337 -11.52 5.16 -6.68
CA LEU A 337 -12.65 4.76 -7.49
C LEU A 337 -12.74 3.23 -7.72
N PRO A 338 -11.64 2.48 -7.94
CA PRO A 338 -11.73 1.02 -8.06
C PRO A 338 -12.23 0.31 -6.79
N PHE A 339 -12.10 0.92 -5.60
CA PHE A 339 -12.32 0.25 -4.31
C PHE A 339 -13.58 0.70 -3.58
N ILE A 340 -14.12 1.89 -3.87
CA ILE A 340 -15.30 2.43 -3.16
C ILE A 340 -16.56 1.58 -3.34
N PHE A 341 -16.59 0.71 -4.34
CA PHE A 341 -17.70 -0.20 -4.62
C PHE A 341 -17.65 -1.50 -3.81
N PHE A 342 -16.58 -1.77 -3.04
CA PHE A 342 -16.38 -3.04 -2.33
C PHE A 342 -16.44 -2.85 -0.81
N PRO A 343 -17.64 -2.66 -0.24
CA PRO A 343 -17.74 -2.31 1.17
C PRO A 343 -17.36 -3.44 2.13
N GLN A 344 -17.30 -4.69 1.66
CA GLN A 344 -16.91 -5.86 2.45
C GLN A 344 -15.44 -6.26 2.25
N HIS A 345 -14.74 -5.59 1.32
CA HIS A 345 -13.33 -5.83 1.03
C HIS A 345 -12.55 -4.51 1.04
N LYS A 346 -12.62 -3.81 2.17
CA LYS A 346 -11.82 -2.62 2.41
C LYS A 346 -10.47 -3.04 3.00
N SER A 347 -9.39 -2.41 2.54
CA SER A 347 -8.10 -2.55 3.21
C SER A 347 -7.21 -1.35 2.96
N SER A 348 -6.42 -0.96 3.97
CA SER A 348 -5.64 0.28 3.90
C SER A 348 -4.52 0.25 2.88
N TYR A 349 -4.06 -0.92 2.41
CA TYR A 349 -3.03 -0.99 1.37
C TYR A 349 -3.52 -0.45 0.02
N TYR A 350 -4.83 -0.23 -0.18
CA TYR A 350 -5.37 0.48 -1.34
C TYR A 350 -5.10 1.99 -1.31
N LEU A 351 -4.66 2.54 -0.17
CA LEU A 351 -4.39 3.97 0.00
C LEU A 351 -3.06 4.42 -0.59
N THR A 352 -2.21 3.52 -1.12
CA THR A 352 -0.85 3.85 -1.58
C THR A 352 -0.79 5.08 -2.49
N LEU A 353 -1.65 5.16 -3.52
CA LEU A 353 -1.70 6.34 -4.41
C LEU A 353 -2.56 7.47 -3.83
N ALA A 354 -3.64 7.15 -3.13
CA ALA A 354 -4.53 8.14 -2.55
C ALA A 354 -3.82 9.00 -1.48
N SER A 355 -2.89 8.43 -0.73
CA SER A 355 -2.08 9.12 0.28
C SER A 355 -1.24 10.27 -0.29
N VAL A 356 -0.80 10.18 -1.56
CA VAL A 356 -0.12 11.28 -2.27
C VAL A 356 -1.04 12.49 -2.36
N TRP A 357 -2.24 12.27 -2.87
CA TRP A 357 -3.21 13.35 -3.09
C TRP A 357 -3.73 13.90 -1.78
N PHE A 358 -3.99 13.04 -0.79
CA PHE A 358 -4.37 13.44 0.55
C PHE A 358 -3.33 14.35 1.19
N SER A 359 -2.04 14.00 1.10
CA SER A 359 -0.95 14.80 1.65
C SER A 359 -0.82 16.17 0.98
N ILE A 360 -0.98 16.25 -0.35
CA ILE A 360 -0.99 17.54 -1.07
C ILE A 360 -2.25 18.35 -0.70
N LEU A 361 -3.40 17.70 -0.56
CA LEU A 361 -4.68 18.34 -0.23
C LEU A 361 -4.63 19.00 1.16
N LEU A 362 -4.03 18.32 2.14
CA LEU A 362 -3.81 18.88 3.48
C LEU A 362 -2.73 19.97 3.48
N ALA A 363 -1.66 19.80 2.70
CA ALA A 363 -0.56 20.76 2.65
C ALA A 363 -0.98 22.14 2.13
N LEU A 364 -1.97 22.22 1.22
CA LEU A 364 -2.46 23.47 0.64
C LEU A 364 -2.91 24.48 1.71
N PRO A 365 -4.01 24.26 2.46
CA PRO A 365 -4.49 25.21 3.46
C PRO A 365 -3.50 25.41 4.62
N LEU A 366 -2.76 24.37 5.03
CA LEU A 366 -1.74 24.48 6.09
C LEU A 366 -0.61 25.42 5.68
N SER A 367 -0.10 25.30 4.45
CA SER A 367 0.96 26.19 3.96
C SER A 367 0.50 27.64 3.90
N TRP A 368 -0.73 27.89 3.44
CA TRP A 368 -1.28 29.25 3.40
C TRP A 368 -1.46 29.82 4.80
N ALA A 369 -1.95 29.04 5.77
CA ALA A 369 -2.10 29.47 7.16
C ALA A 369 -0.78 29.79 7.86
N LEU A 370 0.29 29.04 7.57
CA LEU A 370 1.64 29.29 8.12
C LEU A 370 2.25 30.63 7.66
N GLU A 371 1.79 31.18 6.54
CA GLU A 371 2.21 32.48 6.02
C GLU A 371 1.36 33.66 6.54
N LYS A 372 0.34 33.38 7.36
CA LYS A 372 -0.58 34.39 7.91
C LYS A 372 -0.22 34.78 9.35
N GLN A 373 -1.19 35.34 10.08
CA GLN A 373 -1.04 35.80 11.46
C GLN A 373 -0.68 34.69 12.44
N LYS A 374 -0.07 35.06 13.58
CA LYS A 374 0.49 34.15 14.60
C LYS A 374 -0.48 33.02 15.00
N VAL A 375 -1.77 33.33 15.19
CA VAL A 375 -2.80 32.34 15.56
C VAL A 375 -2.94 31.22 14.52
N MET A 376 -2.97 31.56 13.23
CA MET A 376 -3.07 30.56 12.16
C MET A 376 -1.82 29.69 12.06
N LYS A 377 -0.65 30.28 12.33
CA LYS A 377 0.60 29.51 12.40
C LYS A 377 0.56 28.48 13.52
N VAL A 378 0.13 28.89 14.72
CA VAL A 378 -0.01 27.99 15.87
C VAL A 378 -0.97 26.84 15.55
N PHE A 379 -2.16 27.12 15.02
CA PHE A 379 -3.10 26.06 14.64
C PHE A 379 -2.57 25.14 13.55
N SER A 380 -1.78 25.67 12.60
CA SER A 380 -1.15 24.84 11.56
C SER A 380 -0.10 23.89 12.16
N LEU A 381 0.74 24.40 13.06
CA LEU A 381 1.73 23.58 13.77
C LEU A 381 1.05 22.53 14.64
N LEU A 382 -0.03 22.88 15.34
CA LEU A 382 -0.82 21.92 16.12
C LEU A 382 -1.44 20.83 15.23
N ALA A 383 -1.97 21.18 14.05
CA ALA A 383 -2.52 20.22 13.11
C ALA A 383 -1.44 19.25 12.58
N ILE A 384 -0.25 19.77 12.25
CA ILE A 384 0.89 18.96 11.78
C ILE A 384 1.38 18.02 12.89
N ILE A 385 1.58 18.55 14.11
CA ILE A 385 1.98 17.76 15.27
C ILE A 385 0.92 16.70 15.57
N ALA A 386 -0.36 17.06 15.53
CA ALA A 386 -1.45 16.12 15.73
C ALA A 386 -1.42 14.97 14.71
N PHE A 387 -1.24 15.29 13.43
CA PHE A 387 -1.11 14.29 12.37
C PHE A 387 0.10 13.35 12.57
N ILE A 388 1.25 13.88 13.00
CA ILE A 388 2.45 13.08 13.28
C ILE A 388 2.23 12.18 14.50
N VAL A 389 1.64 12.71 15.57
CA VAL A 389 1.37 11.97 16.81
C VAL A 389 0.37 10.84 16.57
N ILE A 390 -0.76 11.12 15.89
CA ILE A 390 -1.75 10.07 15.57
C ILE A 390 -1.10 9.00 14.68
N SER A 391 -0.31 9.39 13.68
CA SER A 391 0.33 8.44 12.78
C SER A 391 1.34 7.56 13.52
N TYR A 392 2.18 8.15 14.38
CA TYR A 392 3.12 7.40 15.23
C TYR A 392 2.41 6.41 16.15
N GLN A 393 1.31 6.82 16.79
CA GLN A 393 0.53 5.93 17.64
C GLN A 393 -0.05 4.77 16.82
N THR A 394 -0.60 5.06 15.64
CA THR A 394 -1.19 4.04 14.75
C THR A 394 -0.14 3.08 14.21
N ILE A 395 1.05 3.55 13.86
CA ILE A 395 2.19 2.71 13.44
C ILE A 395 2.57 1.73 14.56
N ASN A 396 2.69 2.21 15.80
CA ASN A 396 2.97 1.35 16.95
C ASN A 396 1.86 0.34 17.22
N LEU A 397 0.61 0.74 17.02
CA LEU A 397 -0.53 -0.15 17.22
C LEU A 397 -0.60 -1.22 16.13
N ASN A 398 -0.27 -0.87 14.88
CA ASN A 398 -0.27 -1.80 13.75
C ASN A 398 0.69 -2.99 13.96
N LYS A 399 1.77 -2.82 14.73
CA LYS A 399 2.67 -3.92 15.12
C LYS A 399 1.93 -5.11 15.74
N ILE A 400 0.88 -4.81 16.51
CA ILE A 400 0.11 -5.78 17.30
C ILE A 400 -1.33 -5.92 16.84
N THR A 401 -1.80 -5.16 15.85
CA THR A 401 -3.18 -5.26 15.35
C THR A 401 -3.24 -5.63 13.88
N TYR A 402 -2.25 -5.23 13.07
CA TYR A 402 -2.25 -5.53 11.65
C TYR A 402 -1.97 -7.02 11.42
N TRP A 403 -2.77 -7.62 10.53
CA TRP A 403 -2.76 -9.06 10.34
C TRP A 403 -1.41 -9.56 9.81
N ALA A 404 -0.75 -8.84 8.89
CA ALA A 404 0.51 -9.29 8.31
C ALA A 404 1.62 -9.30 9.37
N ALA A 405 1.67 -8.28 10.22
CA ALA A 405 2.62 -8.21 11.33
C ALA A 405 2.46 -9.40 12.30
N LYS A 406 1.22 -9.74 12.66
CA LYS A 406 0.92 -10.91 13.51
C LYS A 406 1.29 -12.22 12.84
N ARG A 407 0.87 -12.41 11.59
CA ARG A 407 1.09 -13.65 10.85
C ARG A 407 2.58 -13.88 10.59
N ALA A 408 3.34 -12.83 10.33
CA ALA A 408 4.80 -12.90 10.16
C ALA A 408 5.50 -13.44 11.42
N SER A 409 5.17 -12.91 12.60
CA SER A 409 5.72 -13.41 13.86
C SER A 409 5.40 -14.89 14.08
N ALA A 410 4.14 -15.27 13.85
CA ALA A 410 3.70 -16.67 13.96
C ALA A 410 4.38 -17.59 12.93
N ALA A 411 4.55 -17.14 11.68
CA ALA A 411 5.25 -17.89 10.64
C ALA A 411 6.70 -18.16 11.04
N HIS A 412 7.38 -17.15 11.58
CA HIS A 412 8.77 -17.28 12.01
C HIS A 412 8.91 -18.36 13.09
N VAL A 413 8.05 -18.34 14.11
CA VAL A 413 8.10 -19.33 15.20
C VAL A 413 7.77 -20.74 14.70
N LEU A 414 6.72 -20.89 13.90
CA LEU A 414 6.36 -22.20 13.34
C LEU A 414 7.48 -22.78 12.48
N LEU A 415 8.05 -21.99 11.57
CA LEU A 415 9.08 -22.48 10.65
C LEU A 415 10.42 -22.72 11.35
N ALA A 416 10.77 -21.91 12.35
CA ALA A 416 11.95 -22.13 13.18
C ALA A 416 11.85 -23.45 13.96
N ASP A 417 10.74 -23.70 14.64
CA ASP A 417 10.51 -24.94 15.40
C ASP A 417 10.44 -26.18 14.49
N VAL A 418 9.82 -26.07 13.31
CA VAL A 418 9.85 -27.13 12.30
C VAL A 418 11.28 -27.41 11.84
N LYS A 419 12.07 -26.38 11.55
CA LYS A 419 13.45 -26.53 11.08
C LYS A 419 14.37 -27.09 12.15
N GLU A 420 14.15 -26.75 13.42
CA GLU A 420 14.88 -27.30 14.55
C GLU A 420 14.59 -28.79 14.74
N LYS A 421 13.31 -29.19 14.73
CA LYS A 421 12.90 -30.59 14.86
C LYS A 421 13.24 -31.45 13.65
N TYR A 422 13.18 -30.86 12.46
CA TYR A 422 13.43 -31.53 11.18
C TYR A 422 14.45 -30.71 10.37
N PRO A 423 15.76 -30.82 10.68
CA PRO A 423 16.81 -30.07 9.98
C PRO A 423 16.84 -30.36 8.47
N SER A 424 16.57 -31.60 8.09
CA SER A 424 16.42 -32.07 6.72
C SER A 424 15.26 -33.08 6.64
N VAL A 425 14.62 -33.15 5.47
CA VAL A 425 13.56 -34.12 5.18
C VAL A 425 13.79 -34.76 3.83
N ASP A 426 13.24 -35.95 3.63
CA ASP A 426 13.29 -36.64 2.35
C ASP A 426 12.58 -35.83 1.25
N LYS A 427 13.04 -36.01 0.01
CA LYS A 427 12.40 -35.39 -1.15
C LYS A 427 10.93 -35.82 -1.25
N GLY A 428 10.02 -34.86 -1.41
CA GLY A 428 8.59 -35.10 -1.45
C GLY A 428 7.99 -35.47 -0.11
N ALA A 429 8.64 -35.11 1.01
CA ALA A 429 8.13 -35.34 2.35
C ALA A 429 6.69 -34.83 2.52
N VAL A 430 5.93 -35.57 3.33
CA VAL A 430 4.53 -35.29 3.61
C VAL A 430 4.40 -34.86 5.06
N PHE A 431 3.91 -33.65 5.28
CA PHE A 431 3.61 -33.13 6.60
C PHE A 431 2.12 -33.18 6.88
N TYR A 432 1.77 -33.57 8.11
CA TYR A 432 0.42 -33.48 8.64
C TYR A 432 0.40 -32.59 9.87
N ILE A 433 -0.18 -31.40 9.72
CA ILE A 433 -0.22 -30.33 10.71
C ILE A 433 -1.46 -30.50 11.58
N LYS A 434 -1.24 -30.91 12.83
CA LYS A 434 -2.27 -31.14 13.85
C LYS A 434 -2.61 -29.88 14.64
N ASN A 435 -3.81 -29.89 15.18
CA ASN A 435 -4.26 -28.90 16.14
C ASN A 435 -3.49 -28.98 17.46
N ASP A 436 -3.08 -27.83 17.98
CA ASP A 436 -2.76 -27.65 19.39
C ASP A 436 -4.05 -27.70 20.21
N SER A 437 -4.14 -28.67 21.12
CA SER A 437 -5.29 -28.86 22.02
C SER A 437 -5.47 -27.69 23.00
N ASN A 438 -4.42 -26.90 23.23
CA ASN A 438 -4.45 -25.74 24.11
C ASN A 438 -4.79 -24.44 23.36
N TYR A 439 -5.05 -24.50 22.05
CA TYR A 439 -5.40 -23.33 21.27
C TYR A 439 -6.75 -22.75 21.72
N PRO A 440 -6.82 -21.46 22.11
CA PRO A 440 -8.03 -20.88 22.62
C PRO A 440 -9.09 -20.82 21.52
N PHE A 441 -10.32 -21.15 21.89
CA PHE A 441 -11.46 -20.89 21.03
C PHE A 441 -11.72 -19.37 20.97
N ILE A 442 -11.51 -18.79 19.80
CA ILE A 442 -11.75 -17.36 19.55
C ILE A 442 -13.13 -17.16 18.91
N ALA A 443 -13.37 -17.81 17.77
CA ALA A 443 -14.64 -17.80 17.06
C ALA A 443 -14.70 -18.97 16.06
N LYS A 444 -15.90 -19.33 15.59
CA LYS A 444 -16.07 -20.41 14.61
C LYS A 444 -15.37 -20.07 13.28
N GLU A 445 -15.43 -18.82 12.85
CA GLU A 445 -14.80 -18.32 11.64
C GLU A 445 -13.28 -18.34 11.75
N TRP A 446 -12.75 -17.99 12.93
CA TRP A 446 -11.34 -18.04 13.26
C TRP A 446 -10.79 -19.46 13.15
N GLY A 447 -11.53 -20.44 13.66
CA GLY A 447 -11.16 -21.85 13.58
C GLY A 447 -9.96 -22.22 14.46
N SER A 448 -9.34 -23.35 14.15
CA SER A 448 -8.29 -24.00 14.94
C SER A 448 -6.89 -23.48 14.64
N SER A 449 -5.92 -23.96 15.44
CA SER A 449 -4.50 -23.72 15.21
C SER A 449 -4.00 -24.25 13.86
N SER A 450 -4.45 -25.42 13.40
CA SER A 450 -4.04 -25.93 12.08
C SER A 450 -4.58 -25.07 10.94
N LYS A 451 -5.81 -24.55 11.05
CA LYS A 451 -6.38 -23.62 10.06
C LYS A 451 -5.66 -22.27 10.06
N GLN A 452 -5.28 -21.75 11.22
CA GLN A 452 -4.45 -20.54 11.28
C GLN A 452 -3.08 -20.76 10.65
N ALA A 453 -2.44 -21.91 10.91
CA ALA A 453 -1.18 -22.27 10.28
C ALA A 453 -1.31 -22.35 8.75
N PHE A 454 -2.42 -22.91 8.24
CA PHE A 454 -2.71 -22.94 6.81
C PHE A 454 -2.69 -21.53 6.18
N TYR A 455 -3.37 -20.56 6.80
CA TYR A 455 -3.36 -19.19 6.28
C TYR A 455 -2.00 -18.51 6.44
N ILE A 456 -1.34 -18.67 7.58
CA ILE A 456 -0.05 -18.03 7.88
C ILE A 456 1.05 -18.50 6.93
N LEU A 457 1.05 -19.78 6.57
CA LEU A 457 2.10 -20.43 5.79
C LEU A 457 1.76 -20.54 4.30
N SER A 458 0.60 -20.00 3.89
CA SER A 458 0.06 -20.14 2.53
C SER A 458 -0.02 -21.60 2.07
N GLY A 459 -0.71 -22.40 2.88
CA GLY A 459 -0.81 -23.84 2.69
C GLY A 459 0.58 -24.50 2.73
N SER A 460 1.00 -25.08 1.61
CA SER A 460 2.30 -25.77 1.51
C SER A 460 3.49 -24.86 1.19
N ASP A 461 3.25 -23.62 0.78
CA ASP A 461 4.26 -22.81 0.11
C ASP A 461 5.45 -22.47 1.01
N ALA A 462 5.20 -22.13 2.28
CA ALA A 462 6.28 -21.86 3.24
C ALA A 462 7.17 -23.08 3.50
N PHE A 463 6.60 -24.28 3.58
CA PHE A 463 7.37 -25.52 3.81
C PHE A 463 8.21 -25.89 2.58
N LYS A 464 7.64 -25.75 1.38
CA LYS A 464 8.39 -25.92 0.12
C LYS A 464 9.59 -24.99 0.08
N LEU A 465 9.40 -23.73 0.44
CA LEU A 465 10.46 -22.71 0.57
C LEU A 465 11.50 -23.05 1.63
N LEU A 466 11.07 -23.49 2.82
CA LEU A 466 11.96 -23.83 3.93
C LEU A 466 12.93 -24.97 3.59
N PHE A 467 12.47 -25.95 2.83
CA PHE A 467 13.26 -27.14 2.47
C PHE A 467 13.80 -27.12 1.04
N GLY A 468 13.45 -26.12 0.23
CA GLY A 468 13.90 -26.01 -1.17
C GLY A 468 13.36 -27.10 -2.08
N ASP A 469 12.18 -27.66 -1.78
CA ASP A 469 11.60 -28.77 -2.53
C ASP A 469 10.13 -28.49 -2.90
N PRO A 470 9.80 -28.29 -4.19
CA PRO A 470 8.44 -28.00 -4.63
C PRO A 470 7.50 -29.20 -4.52
N THR A 471 8.03 -30.42 -4.31
CA THR A 471 7.25 -31.65 -4.23
C THR A 471 6.71 -31.97 -2.83
N ILE A 472 7.14 -31.20 -1.81
CA ILE A 472 6.62 -31.33 -0.44
C ILE A 472 5.11 -31.08 -0.41
N GLN A 473 4.41 -31.94 0.34
CA GLN A 473 2.98 -31.85 0.57
C GLN A 473 2.70 -31.56 2.04
N VAL A 474 1.77 -30.65 2.30
CA VAL A 474 1.38 -30.27 3.66
C VAL A 474 -0.13 -30.32 3.76
N TYR A 475 -0.61 -31.12 4.71
CA TYR A 475 -2.02 -31.27 5.04
C TYR A 475 -2.26 -30.67 6.42
N PHE A 476 -3.41 -30.03 6.60
CA PHE A 476 -3.78 -29.36 7.85
C PHE A 476 -5.08 -29.96 8.35
N GLU A 477 -5.11 -30.37 9.61
CA GLU A 477 -6.18 -31.19 10.20
C GLU A 477 -7.61 -30.65 10.00
N GLU A 478 -7.83 -29.33 10.15
CA GLU A 478 -9.16 -28.75 9.92
C GLU A 478 -9.48 -28.55 8.42
N MET A 479 -8.45 -28.36 7.58
CA MET A 479 -8.64 -28.00 6.16
C MET A 479 -8.71 -29.23 5.25
N HIS A 480 -8.09 -30.34 5.65
CA HIS A 480 -7.94 -31.53 4.84
C HIS A 480 -8.13 -32.79 5.69
N PRO A 481 -8.86 -33.80 5.21
CA PRO A 481 -8.86 -35.10 5.86
C PRO A 481 -7.45 -35.71 5.83
N PHE A 482 -7.14 -36.61 6.78
CA PHE A 482 -5.88 -37.34 6.74
C PHE A 482 -5.78 -38.11 5.41
N PRO A 483 -4.70 -37.94 4.64
CA PRO A 483 -4.60 -38.54 3.31
C PRO A 483 -4.64 -40.07 3.39
N PRO A 484 -5.68 -40.74 2.84
CA PRO A 484 -5.91 -42.17 3.06
C PRO A 484 -4.91 -43.07 2.33
N SER A 485 -4.25 -42.56 1.29
CA SER A 485 -3.31 -43.29 0.42
C SER A 485 -1.84 -43.22 0.86
N ILE A 486 -1.51 -42.43 1.88
CA ILE A 486 -0.12 -42.21 2.30
C ILE A 486 0.19 -43.12 3.50
N ASN A 487 1.27 -43.91 3.38
CA ASN A 487 1.72 -44.77 4.45
C ASN A 487 2.02 -43.93 5.70
N LYS A 488 1.28 -44.18 6.79
CA LYS A 488 1.36 -43.44 8.06
C LYS A 488 2.79 -43.37 8.61
N GLY A 489 3.64 -44.37 8.34
CA GLY A 489 5.04 -44.40 8.76
C GLY A 489 5.97 -43.43 8.03
N LYS A 490 5.50 -42.78 6.96
CA LYS A 490 6.26 -41.78 6.16
C LYS A 490 5.73 -40.35 6.32
N VAL A 491 4.75 -40.13 7.17
CA VAL A 491 4.14 -38.81 7.40
C VAL A 491 4.77 -38.16 8.62
N ILE A 492 5.30 -36.95 8.44
CA ILE A 492 5.81 -36.14 9.53
C ILE A 492 4.63 -35.44 10.20
N ILE A 493 4.36 -35.81 11.45
CA ILE A 493 3.29 -35.20 12.25
C ILE A 493 3.88 -34.01 13.01
N TYR A 494 3.31 -32.84 12.82
CA TYR A 494 3.71 -31.62 13.52
C TYR A 494 2.49 -30.94 14.13
N THR A 495 2.59 -30.42 15.35
CA THR A 495 1.49 -29.69 16.01
C THR A 495 1.70 -28.19 15.83
N ALA A 496 0.70 -27.48 15.28
CA ALA A 496 0.75 -26.04 15.08
C ALA A 496 0.62 -25.29 16.42
N LYS A 497 1.75 -25.02 17.09
CA LYS A 497 1.79 -24.25 18.33
C LYS A 497 2.15 -22.79 18.03
N PHE A 498 1.39 -21.88 18.61
CA PHE A 498 1.62 -20.43 18.48
C PHE A 498 2.16 -19.86 19.80
N PRO A 499 3.05 -18.85 19.74
CA PRO A 499 3.30 -18.01 20.90
C PRO A 499 2.01 -17.18 21.14
N TYR A 500 1.37 -17.37 22.30
CA TYR A 500 0.14 -16.67 22.67
C TYR A 500 0.40 -15.24 23.12
#